data_AF-A0A926X2Y6-F1
#
_entry.id   AF-A0A926X2Y6-F1
#
_cell.length_a   1.000
_cell.length_b   1.000
_cell.length_c   1.000
_cell.angle_alpha   90.00
_cell.angle_beta   90.00
_cell.angle_gamma   90.00
#
_symmetry.space_group_name_H-M   'P 1'
#
loop_
_entity.id
_entity.type
_entity.pdbx_description
1 polymer ?
#
loop_
_entity_poly.entity_id
_entity_poly.type
_entity_poly.pdbx_seq_one_letter_code
_entity_poly.pdbx_strand_id
1 'polypeptide(L)'
;MPGQYIQTYQVQVYMRAREEGCTQQASAAIAGFSERSGRRIEKGEHQPKHGQERDWRTRSDPLVGVWESELEPMLRREPRLEPTTLYEYLVSQYPGQYEQTLWTLQRRVETWKTLYGDPKDVMFQLRHDPGEMGSSDFTELKGVEITVTGKPFKHILSLHNAMQSI
;
A
#
# COMPACT_ATOMS: atom_id res chain seq x y z
N MET A 1 3.46 -19.13 -18.46
CA MET A 1 2.31 -18.31 -18.04
C MET A 1 2.21 -17.10 -18.97
N PRO A 2 1.17 -16.97 -19.81
CA PRO A 2 0.96 -15.75 -20.59
C PRO A 2 0.75 -14.57 -19.65
N GLY A 3 1.42 -13.44 -19.90
CA GLY A 3 1.13 -12.17 -19.23
C GLY A 3 1.85 -11.88 -17.91
N GLN A 4 2.68 -12.78 -17.38
CA GLN A 4 3.54 -12.46 -16.23
C GLN A 4 4.82 -11.75 -16.68
N TYR A 5 5.15 -10.65 -16.00
CA TYR A 5 6.39 -9.89 -16.24
C TYR A 5 7.60 -10.70 -15.77
N ILE A 6 8.68 -10.65 -16.55
CA ILE A 6 9.96 -11.26 -16.18
C ILE A 6 10.62 -10.33 -15.17
N GLN A 7 10.78 -10.82 -13.95
CA GLN A 7 11.41 -10.07 -12.87
C GLN A 7 12.92 -9.99 -13.08
N THR A 8 13.56 -8.95 -12.56
CA THR A 8 15.02 -8.74 -12.68
C THR A 8 15.82 -9.95 -12.19
N TYR A 9 15.38 -10.60 -11.11
CA TYR A 9 16.07 -11.81 -10.59
C TYR A 9 16.01 -12.98 -11.58
N GLN A 10 14.92 -13.15 -12.33
CA GLN A 10 14.79 -14.22 -13.32
C GLN A 10 15.78 -14.02 -14.46
N VAL A 11 16.01 -12.76 -14.87
CA VAL A 11 17.05 -12.42 -15.85
C VAL A 11 18.44 -12.77 -15.32
N GLN A 12 18.74 -12.48 -14.05
CA GLN A 12 20.02 -12.83 -13.43
C GLN A 12 20.24 -14.34 -13.36
N VAL A 13 19.23 -15.10 -12.93
CA VAL A 13 19.26 -16.57 -12.89
C VAL A 13 19.50 -17.15 -14.30
N TYR A 14 18.82 -16.60 -15.30
CA TYR A 14 19.01 -16.99 -16.69
C TYR A 14 20.44 -16.73 -17.17
N MET A 15 20.98 -15.53 -16.96
CA MET A 15 22.34 -15.17 -17.39
C MET A 15 23.38 -16.05 -16.71
N ARG A 16 23.25 -16.30 -15.41
CA ARG A 16 24.15 -17.22 -14.68
C ARG A 16 24.14 -18.63 -15.27
N ALA A 17 22.97 -19.18 -15.56
CA ALA A 17 22.88 -20.49 -16.20
C ALA A 17 23.51 -20.50 -17.60
N ARG A 18 23.47 -19.37 -18.34
CA ARG A 18 24.13 -19.23 -19.65
C ARG A 18 25.65 -19.15 -19.51
N GLU A 19 26.16 -18.46 -18.50
CA GLU A 19 27.59 -18.42 -18.16
C GLU A 19 28.12 -19.80 -17.74
N GLU A 20 27.32 -20.58 -17.02
CA GLU A 20 27.62 -21.97 -16.63
C GLU A 20 27.54 -22.97 -17.82
N GLY A 21 27.29 -22.50 -19.05
CA GLY A 21 27.30 -23.30 -20.27
C GLY A 21 26.00 -24.04 -20.59
N CYS A 22 24.91 -23.78 -19.87
CA CYS A 22 23.61 -24.39 -20.17
C CYS A 22 23.04 -23.90 -21.52
N THR A 23 22.26 -24.75 -22.17
CA THR A 23 21.54 -24.36 -23.39
C THR A 23 20.48 -23.31 -23.08
N GLN A 24 20.11 -22.52 -24.09
CA GLN A 24 19.09 -21.48 -23.96
C GLN A 24 17.76 -22.01 -23.40
N GLN A 25 17.34 -23.19 -23.85
CA GLN A 25 16.13 -23.85 -23.37
C GLN A 25 16.24 -24.25 -21.89
N ALA A 26 17.38 -24.82 -21.48
CA ALA A 26 17.63 -25.20 -20.10
C ALA A 26 17.69 -23.97 -19.18
N SER A 27 18.44 -22.94 -19.56
CA SER A 27 18.52 -21.68 -18.79
C SER A 27 17.16 -21.00 -18.65
N ALA A 28 16.33 -20.99 -19.70
CA ALA A 28 14.99 -20.43 -19.64
C ALA A 28 14.06 -21.22 -18.71
N ALA A 29 14.16 -22.55 -18.73
CA ALA A 29 13.42 -23.43 -17.81
C ALA A 29 13.84 -23.19 -16.35
N ILE A 30 15.15 -23.07 -16.07
CA ILE A 30 15.69 -22.75 -14.74
C ILE A 30 15.16 -21.40 -14.24
N ALA A 31 15.12 -20.39 -15.11
CA ALA A 31 14.64 -19.05 -14.78
C ALA A 31 13.10 -18.91 -14.75
N GLY A 32 12.36 -19.96 -15.10
CA GLY A 32 10.91 -19.99 -15.04
C GLY A 32 10.21 -19.21 -16.17
N PHE A 33 10.81 -19.11 -17.36
CA PHE A 33 10.19 -18.46 -18.52
C PHE A 33 10.43 -19.20 -19.84
N SER A 34 9.78 -18.75 -20.92
CA SER A 34 9.89 -19.39 -22.23
C SER A 34 11.25 -19.17 -22.89
N GLU A 35 11.72 -20.13 -23.70
CA GLU A 35 12.94 -19.99 -24.51
C GLU A 35 12.91 -18.71 -25.37
N ARG A 36 11.74 -18.37 -25.95
CA ARG A 36 11.53 -17.12 -26.69
C ARG A 36 11.87 -15.88 -25.86
N SER A 37 11.53 -15.89 -24.57
CA SER A 37 11.88 -14.80 -23.65
C SER A 37 13.40 -14.72 -23.44
N GLY A 38 14.06 -15.86 -23.23
CA GLY A 38 15.52 -15.94 -23.17
C GLY A 38 16.18 -15.37 -24.43
N ARG A 39 15.64 -15.70 -25.62
CA ARG A 39 16.13 -15.16 -26.90
C ARG A 39 16.05 -13.65 -27.00
N ARG A 40 14.97 -13.06 -26.50
CA ARG A 40 14.83 -11.60 -26.44
C ARG A 40 15.80 -10.96 -25.45
N ILE A 41 16.09 -11.62 -24.33
CA ILE A 41 17.08 -11.17 -23.34
C ILE A 41 18.47 -11.14 -23.97
N GLU A 42 18.89 -12.22 -24.63
CA GLU A 42 20.20 -12.29 -25.29
C GLU A 42 20.37 -11.26 -26.42
N LYS A 43 19.28 -10.96 -27.15
CA LYS A 43 19.28 -9.94 -28.22
C LYS A 43 19.20 -8.50 -27.72
N GLY A 44 19.04 -8.27 -26.42
CA GLY A 44 18.79 -6.93 -25.88
C GLY A 44 17.40 -6.34 -26.21
N GLU A 45 16.50 -7.14 -26.80
CA GLU A 45 15.11 -6.77 -27.13
C GLU A 45 14.15 -6.98 -25.94
N HIS A 46 14.66 -7.52 -24.85
CA HIS A 46 13.93 -7.62 -23.60
C HIS A 46 13.98 -6.29 -22.86
N GLN A 47 12.97 -5.46 -23.09
CA GLN A 47 12.69 -4.31 -22.25
C GLN A 47 11.82 -4.77 -21.08
N PRO A 48 12.35 -4.85 -19.84
CA PRO A 48 11.48 -4.94 -18.68
C PRO A 48 10.64 -3.65 -18.69
N LYS A 49 9.32 -3.76 -18.89
CA LYS A 49 8.39 -2.62 -18.91
C LYS A 49 8.26 -1.91 -17.54
N HIS A 50 9.25 -2.05 -16.68
CA HIS A 50 9.29 -1.37 -15.40
C HIS A 50 10.01 -0.03 -15.58
N GLY A 51 9.27 1.06 -15.44
CA GLY A 51 9.86 2.35 -15.07
C GLY A 51 10.31 3.29 -16.19
N GLN A 52 9.94 3.08 -17.47
CA GLN A 52 9.91 4.24 -18.36
C GLN A 52 8.72 5.11 -17.97
N GLU A 53 9.00 6.16 -17.21
CA GLU A 53 8.07 7.28 -17.04
C GLU A 53 7.66 7.73 -18.44
N ARG A 54 6.35 7.76 -18.69
CA ARG A 54 5.85 8.28 -19.94
C ARG A 54 5.95 9.80 -19.84
N ASP A 55 6.77 10.39 -20.69
CA ASP A 55 6.93 11.86 -20.75
C ASP A 55 5.64 12.58 -21.19
N TRP A 56 4.68 11.86 -21.81
CA TRP A 56 3.44 12.45 -22.28
C TRP A 56 2.19 11.89 -21.57
N ARG A 57 1.30 12.81 -21.22
CA ARG A 57 -0.06 12.50 -20.77
C ARG A 57 -0.87 12.07 -21.99
N THR A 58 -1.56 10.93 -21.92
CA THR A 58 -2.40 10.43 -23.04
C THR A 58 -3.66 11.29 -23.26
N ARG A 59 -4.06 12.10 -22.28
CA ARG A 59 -5.17 13.05 -22.38
C ARG A 59 -4.77 14.41 -21.81
N SER A 60 -5.22 15.47 -22.45
CA SER A 60 -5.16 16.83 -21.93
C SER A 60 -5.90 16.91 -20.59
N ASP A 61 -5.37 17.69 -19.66
CA ASP A 61 -5.99 17.91 -18.35
C ASP A 61 -7.30 18.69 -18.53
N PRO A 62 -8.46 18.11 -18.19
CA PRO A 62 -9.74 18.76 -18.43
C PRO A 62 -9.94 20.00 -17.53
N LEU A 63 -9.22 20.13 -16.41
CA LEU A 63 -9.42 21.20 -15.44
C LEU A 63 -8.43 22.36 -15.58
N VAL A 64 -7.50 22.30 -16.55
CA VAL A 64 -6.39 23.26 -16.67
C VAL A 64 -6.86 24.72 -16.76
N GLY A 65 -7.97 24.98 -17.44
CA GLY A 65 -8.48 26.34 -17.65
C GLY A 65 -9.19 26.96 -16.44
N VAL A 66 -9.67 26.14 -15.51
CA VAL A 66 -10.48 26.57 -14.34
C VAL A 66 -9.78 26.36 -13.00
N TRP A 67 -8.72 25.55 -12.98
CA TRP A 67 -8.05 25.19 -11.74
C TRP A 67 -7.40 26.40 -11.06
N GLU A 68 -6.44 27.03 -11.73
CA GLU A 68 -5.69 28.17 -11.16
C GLU A 68 -6.53 29.45 -11.10
N SER A 69 -7.48 29.62 -12.02
CA SER A 69 -8.32 30.81 -12.15
C SER A 69 -9.48 30.85 -11.16
N GLU A 70 -10.08 29.71 -10.81
CA GLU A 70 -11.31 29.66 -10.02
C GLU A 70 -11.20 28.73 -8.81
N LEU A 71 -10.85 27.45 -9.02
CA LEU A 71 -10.96 26.41 -8.00
C LEU A 71 -9.90 26.54 -6.89
N GLU A 72 -8.65 26.80 -7.26
CA GLU A 72 -7.57 26.99 -6.29
C GLU A 72 -7.79 28.25 -5.43
N PRO A 73 -8.18 29.42 -5.96
CA PRO A 73 -8.58 30.56 -5.16
C PRO A 73 -9.71 30.25 -4.16
N MET A 74 -10.71 29.47 -4.56
CA MET A 74 -11.78 29.03 -3.65
C MET A 74 -11.23 28.18 -2.50
N LEU A 75 -10.37 27.21 -2.79
CA LEU A 75 -9.70 26.38 -1.78
C LEU A 75 -8.78 27.17 -0.87
N ARG A 76 -8.06 28.17 -1.39
CA ARG A 76 -7.22 29.07 -0.57
C ARG A 76 -8.04 29.89 0.40
N ARG A 77 -9.24 30.33 -0.01
CA ARG A 77 -10.15 31.11 0.83
C ARG A 77 -10.85 30.24 1.88
N GLU A 78 -11.27 29.04 1.50
CA GLU A 78 -11.92 28.07 2.40
C GLU A 78 -11.35 26.66 2.15
N PRO A 79 -10.27 26.28 2.87
CA PRO A 79 -9.61 24.98 2.70
C PRO A 79 -10.51 23.77 3.02
N ARG A 80 -11.62 23.99 3.75
CA ARG A 80 -12.58 22.94 4.09
C ARG A 80 -13.51 22.57 2.95
N LEU A 81 -13.48 23.30 1.83
CA LEU A 81 -14.29 22.96 0.67
C LEU A 81 -14.04 21.52 0.23
N GLU A 82 -15.15 20.83 -0.02
CA GLU A 82 -15.13 19.47 -0.51
C GLU A 82 -15.05 19.46 -2.04
N PRO A 83 -14.37 18.46 -2.64
CA PRO A 83 -14.30 18.34 -4.10
C PRO A 83 -15.68 18.30 -4.75
N THR A 84 -16.68 17.69 -4.09
CA THR A 84 -18.06 17.64 -4.59
C THR A 84 -18.68 19.03 -4.72
N THR A 85 -18.43 19.92 -3.76
CA THR A 85 -18.91 21.31 -3.81
C THR A 85 -18.27 22.09 -4.96
N LEU A 86 -16.96 21.91 -5.17
CA LEU A 86 -16.26 22.49 -6.31
C LEU A 86 -16.77 21.93 -7.65
N TYR A 87 -17.14 20.65 -7.68
CA TYR A 87 -17.73 20.02 -8.86
C TYR A 87 -19.12 20.56 -9.17
N GLU A 88 -19.98 20.70 -8.16
CA GLU A 88 -21.32 21.31 -8.30
C GLU A 88 -21.22 22.74 -8.83
N TYR A 89 -20.26 23.52 -8.33
CA TYR A 89 -19.95 24.84 -8.86
C TYR A 89 -19.59 24.78 -10.35
N LEU A 90 -18.69 23.88 -10.76
CA LEU A 90 -18.29 23.74 -12.17
C LEU A 90 -19.46 23.33 -13.07
N VAL A 91 -20.28 22.37 -12.66
CA VAL A 91 -21.45 21.92 -13.44
C VAL A 91 -22.48 23.05 -13.56
N SER A 92 -22.63 23.87 -12.51
CA SER A 92 -23.53 25.02 -12.53
C SER A 92 -23.04 26.16 -13.43
N GLN A 93 -21.74 26.48 -13.40
CA GLN A 93 -21.18 27.59 -14.19
C GLN A 93 -20.94 27.20 -15.65
N TYR A 94 -20.57 25.94 -15.89
CA TYR A 94 -20.21 25.43 -17.21
C TYR A 94 -20.99 24.14 -17.53
N PRO A 95 -22.31 24.24 -17.77
CA PRO A 95 -23.13 23.07 -18.11
C PRO A 95 -22.58 22.32 -19.33
N GLY A 96 -22.45 21.00 -19.23
CA GLY A 96 -21.97 20.13 -20.32
C GLY A 96 -20.46 20.08 -20.52
N GLN A 97 -19.66 20.93 -19.86
CA GLN A 97 -18.21 20.99 -20.09
C GLN A 97 -17.40 20.05 -19.18
N TYR A 98 -17.85 19.83 -17.94
CA TYR A 98 -17.08 19.14 -16.90
C TYR A 98 -17.72 17.86 -16.34
N GLU A 99 -18.71 17.28 -17.01
CA GLU A 99 -19.59 16.19 -16.52
C GLU A 99 -18.87 14.89 -16.08
N GLN A 100 -17.60 14.72 -16.41
CA GLN A 100 -16.81 13.51 -16.08
C GLN A 100 -15.50 13.84 -15.36
N THR A 101 -15.43 14.98 -14.66
CA THR A 101 -14.19 15.44 -14.02
C THR A 101 -14.13 15.22 -12.51
N LEU A 102 -15.19 14.70 -11.86
CA LEU A 102 -15.27 14.56 -10.41
C LEU A 102 -14.07 13.80 -9.80
N TRP A 103 -13.69 12.66 -10.38
CA TRP A 103 -12.54 11.88 -9.87
C TRP A 103 -11.21 12.63 -10.03
N THR A 104 -11.04 13.31 -11.16
CA THR A 104 -9.86 14.16 -11.41
C THR A 104 -9.80 15.30 -10.39
N LEU A 105 -10.95 15.92 -10.10
CA LEU A 105 -11.07 17.00 -9.15
C LEU A 105 -10.77 16.52 -7.73
N GLN A 106 -11.37 15.41 -7.29
CA GLN A 106 -11.11 14.78 -5.99
C GLN A 106 -9.61 14.54 -5.75
N ARG A 107 -8.94 13.88 -6.69
CA ARG A 107 -7.49 13.63 -6.60
C ARG A 107 -6.67 14.92 -6.51
N ARG A 108 -7.05 15.94 -7.28
CA ARG A 108 -6.31 17.20 -7.33
C ARG A 108 -6.50 18.03 -6.06
N VAL A 109 -7.72 18.05 -5.52
CA VAL A 109 -8.02 18.67 -4.21
C VAL A 109 -7.27 17.94 -3.10
N GLU A 110 -7.25 16.60 -3.10
CA GLU A 110 -6.49 15.82 -2.10
C GLU A 110 -4.99 16.13 -2.16
N THR A 111 -4.43 16.21 -3.37
CA THR A 111 -3.03 16.61 -3.59
C THR A 111 -2.78 18.02 -3.08
N TRP A 112 -3.69 18.96 -3.40
CA TRP A 112 -3.59 20.35 -2.95
C TRP A 112 -3.67 20.46 -1.42
N LYS A 113 -4.61 19.78 -0.77
CA LYS A 113 -4.74 19.72 0.70
C LYS A 113 -3.51 19.08 1.35
N THR A 114 -2.81 18.17 0.66
CA THR A 114 -1.56 17.57 1.16
C THR A 114 -0.39 18.56 1.10
N LEU A 115 -0.36 19.44 0.10
CA LEU A 115 0.71 20.41 -0.10
C LEU A 115 0.51 21.72 0.68
N TYR A 116 -0.75 22.16 0.81
CA TYR A 116 -1.12 23.48 1.31
C TYR A 116 -2.19 23.47 2.41
N GLY A 117 -2.76 22.31 2.72
CA GLY A 117 -3.73 22.20 3.79
C GLY A 117 -3.08 22.29 5.16
N ASP A 118 -3.92 22.38 6.20
CA ASP A 118 -3.46 22.37 7.58
C ASP A 118 -2.59 21.13 7.84
N PRO A 119 -1.53 21.25 8.64
CA PRO A 119 -0.70 20.11 8.99
C PRO A 119 -1.58 19.03 9.61
N LYS A 120 -1.59 17.85 8.97
CA LYS A 120 -2.26 16.68 9.55
C LYS A 120 -1.52 16.28 10.81
N ASP A 121 -2.27 15.96 11.86
CA ASP A 121 -1.70 15.38 13.07
C ASP A 121 -0.90 14.13 12.72
N VAL A 122 0.35 14.09 13.17
CA VAL A 122 1.24 12.95 12.91
C VAL A 122 0.78 11.80 13.79
N MET A 123 0.18 10.78 13.16
CA MET A 123 -0.21 9.55 13.84
C MET A 123 0.98 8.59 13.87
N PHE A 124 1.52 8.34 15.05
CA PHE A 124 2.53 7.29 15.24
C PHE A 124 1.84 5.94 15.43
N GLN A 125 2.37 4.91 14.77
CA GLN A 125 1.93 3.54 15.04
C GLN A 125 2.39 3.13 16.45
N LEU A 126 1.45 2.80 17.32
CA LEU A 126 1.78 2.14 18.59
C LEU A 126 2.24 0.72 18.28
N ARG A 127 3.52 0.43 18.51
CA ARG A 127 4.08 -0.93 18.41
C ARG A 127 4.06 -1.55 19.80
N HIS A 128 3.58 -2.78 19.89
CA HIS A 128 3.64 -3.59 21.11
C HIS A 128 4.53 -4.78 20.81
N ASP A 129 5.77 -4.75 21.29
CA ASP A 129 6.67 -5.87 21.08
C ASP A 129 6.30 -7.04 22.03
N PRO A 130 6.40 -8.30 21.57
CA PRO A 130 6.08 -9.46 22.41
C PRO A 130 6.87 -9.42 23.73
N GLY A 131 6.16 -9.55 24.85
CA GLY A 131 6.77 -9.55 26.19
C GLY A 131 6.95 -8.17 26.84
N GLU A 132 6.66 -7.05 26.15
CA GLU A 132 6.62 -5.73 26.79
C GLU A 132 5.41 -5.55 27.71
N MET A 133 4.30 -6.21 27.37
CA MET A 133 3.08 -6.21 28.16
C MET A 133 2.66 -7.64 28.47
N GLY A 134 2.37 -7.89 29.75
CA GLY A 134 1.81 -9.14 30.23
C GLY A 134 0.52 -8.87 30.99
N SER A 135 -0.46 -9.78 30.85
CA SER A 135 -1.64 -9.78 31.70
C SER A 135 -1.46 -10.77 32.83
N SER A 136 -1.84 -10.37 34.05
CA SER A 136 -1.89 -11.24 35.22
C SER A 136 -3.31 -11.27 35.74
N ASP A 137 -3.91 -12.44 35.73
CA ASP A 137 -5.27 -12.65 36.22
C ASP A 137 -5.27 -13.58 37.43
N PHE A 138 -6.24 -13.38 38.31
CA PHE A 138 -6.43 -14.18 39.52
C PHE A 138 -7.70 -15.03 39.39
N THR A 139 -7.60 -16.32 39.71
CA THR A 139 -8.71 -17.26 39.62
C THR A 139 -8.91 -17.98 40.95
N GLU A 140 -10.15 -18.04 41.42
CA GLU A 140 -10.54 -18.87 42.56
C GLU A 140 -10.87 -20.28 42.06
N LEU A 141 -10.16 -21.29 42.58
CA LEU A 141 -10.41 -22.69 42.22
C LEU A 141 -11.60 -23.21 43.04
N LYS A 142 -12.75 -23.41 42.38
CA LYS A 142 -13.98 -23.88 43.04
C LYS A 142 -14.06 -25.40 43.04
N GLY A 143 -14.53 -25.97 44.14
CA GLY A 143 -14.75 -27.42 44.29
C GLY A 143 -13.53 -28.24 44.73
N VAL A 144 -12.41 -27.58 45.06
CA VAL A 144 -11.20 -28.22 45.61
C VAL A 144 -10.81 -27.51 46.91
N GLU A 145 -10.66 -28.27 47.99
CA GLU A 145 -10.19 -27.75 49.28
C GLU A 145 -8.67 -27.95 49.39
N ILE A 146 -7.93 -26.85 49.37
CA ILE A 146 -6.49 -26.89 49.61
C ILE A 146 -6.26 -26.82 51.11
N THR A 147 -5.49 -27.76 51.65
CA THR A 147 -5.10 -27.77 53.06
C THR A 147 -3.59 -27.56 53.21
N VAL A 148 -3.19 -26.78 54.21
CA VAL A 148 -1.79 -26.62 54.61
C VAL A 148 -1.67 -27.11 56.04
N THR A 149 -0.79 -28.09 56.29
CA THR A 149 -0.66 -28.76 57.60
C THR A 149 -1.99 -29.34 58.13
N GLY A 150 -2.86 -29.80 57.23
CA GLY A 150 -4.16 -30.39 57.57
C GLY A 150 -5.25 -29.37 57.93
N LYS A 151 -5.01 -28.07 57.79
CA LYS A 151 -6.02 -27.02 57.98
C LYS A 151 -6.46 -26.45 56.62
N PRO A 152 -7.77 -26.21 56.40
CA PRO A 152 -8.26 -25.59 55.17
C PRO A 152 -7.63 -24.20 54.95
N PHE A 153 -7.18 -23.95 53.72
CA PHE A 153 -6.56 -22.69 53.30
C PHE A 153 -7.37 -22.05 52.17
N LYS A 154 -7.91 -20.86 52.45
CA LYS A 154 -8.61 -20.05 51.45
C LYS A 154 -7.57 -19.46 50.49
N HIS A 155 -7.66 -19.86 49.23
CA HIS A 155 -6.64 -19.59 48.22
C HIS A 155 -7.23 -18.88 47.00
N ILE A 156 -6.35 -18.15 46.31
CA ILE A 156 -6.58 -17.57 44.99
C ILE A 156 -5.34 -17.88 44.17
N LEU A 157 -5.50 -18.43 42.97
CA LEU A 157 -4.41 -18.75 42.07
C LEU A 157 -4.10 -17.54 41.19
N SER A 158 -2.82 -17.25 40.94
CA SER A 158 -2.41 -16.27 39.94
C SER A 158 -1.94 -16.98 38.67
N LEU A 159 -2.42 -16.49 37.53
CA LEU A 159 -2.02 -16.94 36.20
C LEU A 159 -1.30 -15.78 35.51
N HIS A 160 -0.08 -16.03 35.06
CA HIS A 160 0.71 -15.08 34.30
C HIS A 160 0.68 -15.49 32.84
N ASN A 161 0.04 -14.68 32.00
CA ASN A 161 -0.01 -14.90 30.56
C ASN A 161 0.92 -13.90 29.87
N ALA A 162 1.99 -14.40 29.28
CA ALA A 162 2.76 -13.62 28.32
C ALA A 162 1.93 -13.52 27.02
N MET A 163 1.57 -12.32 26.59
CA MET A 163 0.96 -12.12 25.28
C MET A 163 2.00 -12.48 24.21
N GLN A 164 1.79 -13.60 23.53
CA GLN A 164 2.49 -13.93 22.29
C GLN A 164 1.70 -13.38 21.11
N SER A 165 2.35 -12.66 20.20
CA SER A 165 1.71 -12.12 18.99
C SER A 165 1.25 -13.25 18.06
N ILE A 166 0.05 -13.09 17.49
CA ILE A 166 -0.50 -13.91 16.39
C ILE A 166 0.15 -13.49 15.07
#